data_AF-A0A9E2IB83-F1
#
_entry.id   AF-A0A9E2IB83-F1
#
_cell.length_a   1.000
_cell.length_b   1.000
_cell.length_c   1.000
_cell.angle_alpha   90.00
_cell.angle_beta   90.00
_cell.angle_gamma   90.00
#
_symmetry.space_group_name_H-M   'P 1'
#
loop_
_entity.id
_entity.type
_entity.pdbx_description
1 polymer ?
#
loop_
_entity_poly.entity_id
_entity_poly.type
_entity_poly.pdbx_seq_one_letter_code
_entity_poly.pdbx_strand_id
1 'polypeptide(L)'
;MKIKKIKRVIAREGEKMKKAMILSIFLIGAGVSYYFFFLLPSQIEHKLVLECRKLGEKYGENHISPFCSEPEFYYNPKLKKCFYYYSCMTESSRRAFIIDLYTNKRDDGYMIGLRNLSQEEVDKRNEFEDKKRKLFNEK
;
A
#
# COMPACT_ATOMS: atom_id res chain seq x y z
N MET A 1 -41.10 -27.78 -50.47
CA MET A 1 -40.55 -28.32 -49.20
C MET A 1 -39.15 -27.76 -48.81
N LYS A 2 -38.26 -27.41 -49.75
CA LYS A 2 -36.88 -26.95 -49.48
C LYS A 2 -36.76 -25.61 -48.69
N ILE A 3 -37.64 -24.64 -48.94
CA ILE A 3 -37.58 -23.29 -48.32
C ILE A 3 -37.80 -23.31 -46.79
N LYS A 4 -38.71 -24.18 -46.30
CA LYS A 4 -38.96 -24.36 -44.86
C LYS A 4 -37.73 -24.89 -44.11
N LYS A 5 -36.90 -25.69 -44.77
CA LYS A 5 -35.68 -26.28 -44.19
C LYS A 5 -34.58 -25.22 -44.05
N ILE A 6 -34.41 -24.37 -45.07
CA ILE A 6 -33.45 -23.25 -45.08
C ILE A 6 -33.79 -22.23 -43.99
N LYS A 7 -35.06 -21.82 -43.84
CA LYS A 7 -35.49 -20.90 -42.77
C LYS A 7 -35.17 -21.41 -41.36
N ARG A 8 -35.29 -22.72 -41.11
CA ARG A 8 -34.95 -23.33 -39.80
C ARG A 8 -33.44 -23.35 -39.53
N VAL A 9 -32.62 -23.55 -40.56
CA VAL A 9 -31.14 -23.51 -40.42
C VAL A 9 -30.69 -22.10 -40.09
N ILE A 10 -31.20 -21.09 -40.81
CA ILE A 10 -30.89 -19.67 -40.56
C ILE A 10 -31.31 -19.25 -39.14
N ALA A 11 -32.49 -19.69 -38.68
CA ALA A 11 -32.95 -19.39 -37.32
C ALA A 11 -32.04 -19.99 -36.23
N ARG A 12 -31.56 -21.23 -36.40
CA ARG A 12 -30.62 -21.87 -35.46
C ARG A 12 -29.25 -21.19 -35.45
N GLU A 13 -28.72 -20.86 -36.63
CA GLU A 13 -27.44 -20.15 -36.75
C GLU A 13 -27.53 -18.73 -36.15
N GLY A 14 -28.67 -18.05 -36.34
CA GLY A 14 -28.93 -16.75 -35.71
C GLY A 14 -29.03 -16.83 -34.19
N GLU A 15 -29.61 -17.89 -33.63
CA GLU A 15 -29.67 -18.09 -32.18
C GLU A 15 -28.29 -18.39 -31.58
N LYS A 16 -27.45 -19.18 -32.27
CA LYS A 16 -26.05 -19.39 -31.88
C LYS A 16 -25.25 -18.09 -31.91
N MET A 17 -25.39 -17.28 -32.96
CA MET A 17 -24.71 -15.99 -33.04
C MET A 17 -25.14 -15.05 -31.91
N LYS A 18 -26.42 -15.01 -31.55
CA LYS A 18 -26.90 -14.24 -30.39
C LYS A 18 -26.26 -14.72 -29.08
N LYS A 19 -26.22 -16.04 -28.84
CA LYS A 19 -25.58 -16.60 -27.63
C LYS A 19 -24.09 -16.30 -27.59
N ALA A 20 -23.39 -16.41 -28.72
CA ALA A 20 -21.98 -16.05 -28.82
C ALA A 20 -21.73 -14.55 -28.56
N MET A 21 -22.60 -13.68 -29.10
CA MET A 21 -22.53 -12.24 -28.89
C MET A 21 -22.78 -11.84 -27.42
N ILE A 22 -23.76 -12.47 -26.77
CA ILE A 22 -24.03 -12.26 -25.35
C ILE A 22 -22.83 -12.71 -24.51
N LEU A 23 -22.25 -13.87 -24.83
CA LEU A 23 -21.08 -14.39 -24.13
C LEU A 23 -19.87 -13.48 -24.30
N SER A 24 -19.60 -12.98 -25.52
CA SER A 24 -18.47 -12.08 -25.76
C SER A 24 -18.64 -10.74 -25.04
N ILE A 25 -19.84 -10.16 -25.03
CA ILE A 25 -20.14 -8.95 -24.24
C ILE A 25 -19.93 -9.22 -22.75
N PHE A 26 -20.38 -10.36 -22.24
CA PHE A 26 -20.19 -10.74 -20.84
C PHE A 26 -18.72 -10.90 -20.48
N LEU A 27 -17.93 -11.58 -21.31
CA LEU A 27 -16.49 -11.76 -21.09
C LEU A 27 -15.72 -10.45 -21.15
N ILE A 28 -16.06 -9.56 -22.09
CA ILE A 28 -15.47 -8.22 -22.17
C ILE A 28 -15.85 -7.42 -20.93
N GLY A 29 -17.13 -7.42 -20.53
CA GLY A 29 -17.59 -6.73 -19.33
C GLY A 29 -16.90 -7.22 -18.05
N ALA A 30 -16.78 -8.54 -17.89
CA ALA A 30 -16.07 -9.14 -16.77
C ALA A 30 -14.58 -8.79 -16.78
N GLY A 31 -13.91 -8.83 -17.94
CA GLY A 31 -12.51 -8.47 -18.09
C GLY A 31 -12.24 -6.99 -17.79
N VAL A 32 -13.09 -6.09 -18.28
CA VAL A 32 -13.02 -4.65 -17.99
C VAL A 32 -13.23 -4.40 -16.49
N SER A 33 -14.24 -5.03 -15.89
CA SER A 33 -14.51 -4.93 -14.46
C SER A 33 -13.31 -5.40 -13.64
N TYR A 34 -12.74 -6.55 -13.99
CA TYR A 34 -11.56 -7.09 -13.31
C TYR A 34 -10.37 -6.13 -13.38
N TYR A 35 -10.13 -5.53 -14.56
CA TYR A 35 -9.08 -4.54 -14.72
C TYR A 35 -9.29 -3.30 -13.84
N PHE A 36 -10.49 -2.72 -13.84
CA PHE A 36 -10.78 -1.51 -13.06
C PHE A 36 -10.80 -1.74 -11.55
N PHE A 37 -11.31 -2.88 -11.08
CA PHE A 37 -11.45 -3.13 -9.64
C PHE A 37 -10.22 -3.74 -9.00
N PHE A 38 -9.40 -4.48 -9.73
CA PHE A 38 -8.28 -5.23 -9.14
C PHE A 38 -6.92 -4.79 -9.68
N LEU A 39 -6.76 -4.69 -11.00
CA LEU A 39 -5.45 -4.40 -11.60
C LEU A 39 -5.07 -2.92 -11.48
N LEU A 40 -6.00 -2.02 -11.79
CA LEU A 40 -5.74 -0.57 -11.76
C LEU A 40 -5.36 -0.08 -10.33
N PRO A 41 -6.09 -0.44 -9.26
CA PRO A 41 -5.72 -0.05 -7.90
C PRO A 41 -4.37 -0.65 -7.48
N SER A 42 -4.12 -1.92 -7.80
CA SER A 42 -2.85 -2.60 -7.52
C SER A 42 -1.65 -1.93 -8.20
N GLN A 43 -1.81 -1.50 -9.46
CA GLN A 43 -0.77 -0.76 -10.18
C GLN A 43 -0.51 0.62 -9.57
N ILE A 44 -1.58 1.31 -9.14
CA ILE A 44 -1.47 2.62 -8.48
C ILE A 44 -0.76 2.49 -7.14
N GLU A 45 -1.12 1.51 -6.32
CA GLU A 45 -0.45 1.21 -5.04
C GLU A 45 1.03 0.89 -5.25
N HIS A 46 1.35 0.01 -6.20
CA HIS A 46 2.74 -0.34 -6.50
C HIS A 46 3.56 0.87 -6.96
N LYS A 47 2.97 1.75 -7.77
CA LYS A 47 3.63 3.00 -8.20
C LYS A 47 3.88 3.94 -7.02
N LEU A 48 2.91 4.09 -6.12
CA LEU A 48 3.03 4.94 -4.94
C LEU A 48 4.10 4.42 -3.97
N VAL A 49 4.16 3.10 -3.75
CA VAL A 49 5.22 2.47 -2.95
C VAL A 49 6.61 2.72 -3.57
N LEU A 50 6.75 2.60 -4.90
CA LEU A 50 8.01 2.90 -5.59
C LEU A 50 8.40 4.38 -5.48
N GLU A 51 7.44 5.30 -5.59
CA GLU A 51 7.69 6.74 -5.37
C GLU A 51 8.10 7.02 -3.92
N CYS A 52 7.47 6.37 -2.95
CA CYS A 52 7.87 6.46 -1.55
C CYS A 52 9.30 5.97 -1.31
N ARG A 53 9.69 4.86 -1.95
CA ARG A 53 11.05 4.32 -1.86
C ARG A 53 12.08 5.30 -2.45
N LYS A 54 11.78 5.91 -3.60
CA LYS A 54 12.66 6.93 -4.21
C LYS A 54 12.79 8.19 -3.36
N LEU A 55 11.69 8.67 -2.79
CA LEU A 55 11.70 9.77 -1.82
C LEU A 55 12.56 9.40 -0.61
N GLY A 56 12.41 8.16 -0.16
CA GLY A 56 13.17 7.56 0.89
C GLY A 56 14.67 7.50 0.65
N GLU A 57 15.12 7.06 -0.53
CA GLU A 57 16.53 7.08 -0.93
C GLU A 57 17.08 8.52 -0.96
N LYS A 58 16.29 9.48 -1.46
CA LYS A 58 16.69 10.89 -1.54
C LYS A 58 16.85 11.57 -0.17
N TYR A 59 15.97 11.28 0.78
CA TYR A 59 15.95 11.95 2.09
C TYR A 59 16.56 11.11 3.22
N GLY A 60 16.63 9.80 3.06
CA GLY A 60 17.09 8.84 4.06
C GLY A 60 18.60 8.84 4.25
N GLU A 61 19.38 9.07 3.19
CA GLU A 61 20.85 9.06 3.24
C GLU A 61 21.42 10.11 4.21
N ASN A 62 20.72 11.21 4.47
CA ASN A 62 21.18 12.28 5.37
C ASN A 62 20.92 12.01 6.86
N HIS A 63 20.25 10.91 7.22
CA HIS A 63 19.85 10.61 8.61
C HIS A 63 20.44 9.33 9.18
N ILE A 64 21.25 8.58 8.42
CA ILE A 64 21.83 7.31 8.87
C ILE A 64 23.15 7.58 9.60
N SER A 65 23.04 7.89 10.89
CA SER A 65 24.17 7.70 11.79
C SER A 65 24.52 6.20 11.85
N PRO A 66 25.81 5.79 11.94
CA PRO A 66 26.20 4.38 12.04
C PRO A 66 25.61 3.65 13.26
N PHE A 67 25.04 4.38 14.20
CA PHE A 67 24.35 3.84 15.37
C PHE A 67 22.83 3.65 15.16
N CYS A 68 22.33 3.94 13.96
CA CYS A 68 20.93 3.76 13.59
C CYS A 68 20.74 2.51 12.75
N SER A 69 19.59 1.85 12.95
CA SER A 69 19.12 0.78 12.10
C SER A 69 18.96 1.29 10.68
N GLU A 70 19.11 0.38 9.72
CA GLU A 70 18.63 0.65 8.38
C GLU A 70 17.17 1.11 8.43
N PRO A 71 16.83 2.09 7.62
CA PRO A 71 15.48 2.61 7.61
C PRO A 71 14.48 1.67 6.97
N GLU A 72 13.31 1.62 7.58
CA GLU A 72 12.16 0.92 7.05
C GLU A 72 11.20 1.93 6.38
N PHE A 73 10.88 1.66 5.12
CA PHE A 73 9.96 2.48 4.34
C PHE A 73 8.53 1.96 4.49
N TYR A 74 7.60 2.88 4.69
CA TYR A 74 6.20 2.53 4.77
C TYR A 74 5.32 3.50 3.99
N TYR A 75 4.39 2.97 3.21
CA TYR A 75 3.33 3.75 2.58
C TYR A 75 2.00 3.51 3.30
N ASN A 76 1.39 4.58 3.81
CA ASN A 76 0.04 4.52 4.33
C ASN A 76 -0.96 4.89 3.22
N PRO A 77 -1.76 3.93 2.71
CA PRO A 77 -2.72 4.19 1.64
C PRO A 77 -3.88 5.08 2.06
N LYS A 78 -4.32 5.03 3.33
CA LYS A 78 -5.41 5.86 3.87
C LYS A 78 -5.02 7.33 3.92
N LEU A 79 -3.81 7.60 4.40
CA LEU A 79 -3.27 8.96 4.50
C LEU A 79 -2.65 9.44 3.18
N LYS A 80 -2.45 8.53 2.21
CA LYS A 80 -1.67 8.75 0.98
C LYS A 80 -0.30 9.37 1.26
N LYS A 81 0.35 8.89 2.31
CA LYS A 81 1.62 9.44 2.82
C LYS A 81 2.69 8.36 2.92
N CYS A 82 3.92 8.76 2.63
CA CYS A 82 5.10 7.95 2.79
C CYS A 82 5.76 8.32 4.11
N PHE A 83 6.08 7.31 4.90
CA PHE A 83 6.77 7.43 6.17
C PHE A 83 8.10 6.69 6.11
N TYR A 84 9.03 7.18 6.91
CA TYR A 84 10.34 6.61 7.11
C TYR A 84 10.51 6.31 8.59
N TYR A 85 10.77 5.05 8.92
CA TYR A 85 11.00 4.61 10.29
C TYR A 85 12.45 4.18 10.46
N TYR A 86 13.11 4.65 11.51
CA TYR A 86 14.43 4.14 11.89
C TYR A 86 14.60 4.26 13.39
N SER A 87 15.49 3.44 13.94
CA SER A 87 15.79 3.46 15.36
C SER A 87 17.28 3.59 15.60
N CYS A 88 17.69 4.50 16.47
CA CYS A 88 19.07 4.72 16.83
C CYS A 88 19.35 4.18 18.22
N MET A 89 20.42 3.42 18.36
CA MET A 89 20.98 3.02 19.63
C MET A 89 21.97 4.09 20.08
N THR A 90 21.93 4.44 21.36
CA THR A 90 22.95 5.22 22.06
C THR A 90 23.46 4.37 23.22
N GLU A 91 24.53 4.80 23.89
CA GLU A 91 25.12 4.05 25.02
C GLU A 91 24.10 3.72 26.13
N SER A 92 23.08 4.57 26.33
CA SER A 92 22.11 4.43 27.41
C SER A 92 20.66 4.27 26.96
N SER A 93 20.34 4.50 25.68
CA SER A 93 18.96 4.48 25.19
C SER A 93 18.84 4.09 23.71
N ARG A 94 17.72 3.49 23.34
CA ARG A 94 17.25 3.46 21.95
C ARG A 94 16.35 4.68 21.72
N ARG A 95 16.29 5.21 20.50
CA ARG A 95 15.30 6.21 20.07
C ARG A 95 14.71 5.77 18.74
N ALA A 96 13.43 5.99 18.53
CA ALA A 96 12.74 5.59 17.30
C ALA A 96 12.11 6.82 16.64
N PHE A 97 12.28 6.95 15.34
CA PHE A 97 11.87 8.14 14.60
C PHE A 97 10.89 7.75 13.51
N ILE A 98 9.84 8.56 13.33
CA ILE A 98 8.95 8.50 12.17
C ILE A 98 9.06 9.84 11.46
N ILE A 99 9.46 9.83 10.19
CA ILE A 99 9.52 11.03 9.35
C ILE A 99 8.44 10.92 8.29
N ASP A 100 7.64 11.98 8.13
CA ASP A 100 6.76 12.17 6.98
C ASP A 100 7.61 12.68 5.80
N LEU A 101 7.80 11.84 4.78
CA LEU A 101 8.70 12.13 3.65
C LEU A 101 8.18 13.22 2.71
N TYR A 102 6.90 13.58 2.77
CA TYR A 102 6.35 14.67 1.97
C TYR A 102 6.62 16.03 2.60
N THR A 103 6.51 16.11 3.93
CA THR A 103 6.71 17.36 4.67
C THR A 103 8.12 17.51 5.23
N ASN A 104 8.91 16.43 5.19
CA ASN A 104 10.20 16.31 5.88
C ASN A 104 10.12 16.67 7.37
N LYS A 105 8.93 16.53 7.98
CA LYS A 105 8.73 16.74 9.41
C LYS A 105 9.05 15.45 10.14
N ARG A 106 9.93 15.58 11.13
CA ARG A 106 10.34 14.50 12.02
C ARG A 106 9.43 14.51 13.25
N ASP A 107 8.70 13.42 13.45
CA ASP A 107 8.07 13.12 14.72
C ASP A 107 9.04 12.26 15.54
N ASP A 108 9.57 12.85 16.60
CA ASP A 108 10.48 12.19 17.52
C ASP A 108 9.70 11.27 18.47
N GLY A 109 9.87 9.96 18.30
CA GLY A 109 9.53 8.98 19.32
C GLY A 109 10.72 8.77 20.23
N TYR A 110 10.50 8.83 21.54
CA TYR A 110 11.54 8.44 22.48
C TYR A 110 11.61 6.90 22.61
N MET A 111 12.30 6.37 23.62
CA MET A 111 12.40 4.97 24.10
C MET A 111 13.30 4.01 23.33
N ILE A 112 14.18 3.27 24.01
CA ILE A 112 14.05 2.50 25.26
C ILE A 112 15.32 2.73 26.08
N GLY A 113 15.21 3.16 27.35
CA GLY A 113 16.32 3.06 28.30
C GLY A 113 16.57 1.58 28.60
N LEU A 114 17.81 1.10 28.40
CA LEU A 114 18.15 -0.32 28.55
C LEU A 114 17.95 -0.84 29.99
N ARG A 115 17.80 0.05 31.00
CA ARG A 115 17.31 -0.23 32.37
C ARG A 115 16.65 1.02 32.98
N ASN A 116 15.65 0.82 33.85
CA ASN A 116 14.97 1.84 34.70
C ASN A 116 14.40 3.06 33.96
N LEU A 117 13.39 2.83 33.12
CA LEU A 117 12.55 3.92 32.60
C LEU A 117 11.69 4.52 33.73
N SER A 118 11.59 5.84 33.77
CA SER A 118 10.58 6.53 34.58
C SER A 118 9.17 6.27 34.02
N GLN A 119 8.13 6.43 34.85
CA GLN A 119 6.74 6.22 34.40
C GLN A 119 6.37 7.15 33.23
N GLU A 120 6.83 8.40 33.25
CA GLU A 120 6.61 9.37 32.15
C GLU A 120 7.20 8.88 30.81
N GLU A 121 8.38 8.25 30.84
CA GLU A 121 9.01 7.71 29.63
C GLU A 121 8.32 6.43 29.14
N VAL A 122 7.73 5.63 30.04
CA VAL A 122 6.87 4.49 29.68
C VAL A 122 5.58 4.97 29.02
N ASP A 123 4.98 6.06 29.49
CA ASP A 123 3.76 6.60 28.92
C ASP A 123 4.01 7.19 27.52
N LYS A 124 5.10 7.96 27.34
CA LYS A 124 5.58 8.39 26.02
C LYS A 124 5.86 7.19 25.10
N ARG A 125 6.25 6.04 25.67
CA ARG A 125 6.38 4.78 24.93
C ARG A 125 5.14 4.27 24.32
N ASN A 126 4.15 4.13 25.17
CA ASN A 126 2.91 3.55 24.76
C ASN A 126 2.22 4.51 23.78
N GLU A 127 2.34 5.83 23.98
CA GLU A 127 1.83 6.84 23.04
C GLU A 127 2.48 6.74 21.65
N PHE A 128 3.82 6.65 21.58
CA PHE A 128 4.51 6.52 20.29
C PHE A 128 4.22 5.18 19.61
N GLU A 129 4.21 4.07 20.35
CA GLU A 129 3.84 2.75 19.81
C GLU A 129 2.37 2.70 19.37
N ASP A 130 1.46 3.41 20.04
CA ASP A 130 0.08 3.54 19.61
C ASP A 130 -0.05 4.41 18.36
N LYS A 131 0.71 5.51 18.28
CA LYS A 131 0.78 6.34 17.07
C LYS A 131 1.36 5.54 15.89
N LYS A 132 2.43 4.78 16.13
CA LYS A 132 3.02 3.83 15.20
C LYS A 132 1.96 2.81 14.73
N ARG A 133 1.24 2.17 15.64
CA ARG A 133 0.17 1.21 15.31
C ARG A 133 -0.94 1.86 14.48
N LYS A 134 -1.40 3.06 14.82
CA LYS A 134 -2.41 3.78 14.02
C LYS A 134 -1.90 4.11 12.61
N LEU A 135 -0.64 4.53 12.49
CA LEU A 135 -0.04 4.86 11.21
C LEU A 135 0.27 3.63 10.35
N PHE A 136 0.54 2.47 10.94
CA PHE A 136 1.05 1.30 10.21
C PHE A 136 0.13 0.07 10.18
N ASN A 137 -0.82 -0.07 11.11
CA ASN A 137 -1.65 -1.27 11.28
C ASN A 137 -3.16 -1.06 11.13
N GLU A 138 -3.64 0.17 10.92
CA GLU A 138 -5.03 0.37 10.47
C GLU A 138 -5.16 -0.10 9.01
N LYS A 139 -5.25 -1.42 8.82
CA LYS A 139 -5.73 -2.04 7.57
C LYS A 139 -7.16 -1.61 7.29
#